data_AF-A0A7R9VX49-F1
#
_entry.id   AF-A0A7R9VX49-F1
#
_cell.length_a   1.000
_cell.length_b   1.000
_cell.length_c   1.000
_cell.angle_alpha   90.00
_cell.angle_beta   90.00
_cell.angle_gamma   90.00
#
_symmetry.space_group_name_H-M   'P 1'
#
loop_
_entity.id
_entity.type
_entity.pdbx_description
1 polymer ?
#
loop_
_entity_poly.entity_id
_entity_poly.type
_entity_poly.pdbx_seq_one_letter_code
_entity_poly.pdbx_strand_id
1 'polypeptide(L)'
;AAAAAAEAEAAVEAERRREEALLQADRDKAAGKARELREGYDALRAGGGDVDGKKGVWKVDGTVAMAGSTVTLAYNRKNTCLSNLQLPAGAALTLRWGYNGWQSPVVVELRRKKSLDSDETEEWWAADLAVPAAAAAVNFVVNWEGHYDNNDRADYKLNVALPKGRSLASWVEGLEAELFEEIHSTRLAAEAEAKAREEERRRKRAEAREVVLAVERRKVRHVLY
;
A
#
# COMPACT_ATOMS: atom_id res chain seq x y z
N ALA A 1 -51.44 -1.15 9.59
CA ALA A 1 -50.99 -0.40 8.40
C ALA A 1 -50.11 0.80 8.79
N ALA A 2 -50.62 1.78 9.56
CA ALA A 2 -49.85 2.96 9.97
C ALA A 2 -48.57 2.67 10.78
N ALA A 3 -48.62 1.72 11.72
CA ALA A 3 -47.44 1.34 12.53
C ALA A 3 -46.31 0.72 11.70
N ALA A 4 -46.66 -0.14 10.72
CA ALA A 4 -45.67 -0.77 9.83
C ALA A 4 -45.04 0.24 8.85
N ALA A 5 -45.79 1.25 8.42
CA ALA A 5 -45.26 2.33 7.59
C ALA A 5 -44.29 3.23 8.38
N ALA A 6 -44.62 3.57 9.63
CA ALA A 6 -43.75 4.34 10.50
C ALA A 6 -42.45 3.60 10.85
N GLU A 7 -42.53 2.28 11.06
CA GLU A 7 -41.36 1.43 11.32
C GLU A 7 -40.45 1.32 10.09
N ALA A 8 -41.03 1.21 8.89
CA ALA A 8 -40.26 1.21 7.64
C ALA A 8 -39.58 2.56 7.38
N GLU A 9 -40.26 3.69 7.63
CA GLU A 9 -39.69 5.03 7.50
C GLU A 9 -38.53 5.26 8.49
N ALA A 10 -38.71 4.83 9.75
CA ALA A 10 -37.65 4.89 10.76
C ALA A 10 -36.43 4.04 10.38
N ALA A 11 -36.64 2.87 9.75
CA ALA A 11 -35.55 2.02 9.27
C ALA A 11 -34.74 2.69 8.14
N VAL A 12 -35.42 3.30 7.16
CA VAL A 12 -34.78 4.05 6.07
C VAL A 12 -33.98 5.24 6.60
N GLU A 13 -34.55 6.00 7.54
CA GLU A 13 -33.84 7.14 8.11
C GLU A 13 -32.62 6.70 8.95
N ALA A 14 -32.73 5.58 9.67
CA ALA A 14 -31.62 5.02 10.41
C ALA A 14 -30.48 4.54 9.49
N GLU A 15 -30.81 3.94 8.34
CA GLU A 15 -29.83 3.55 7.33
C GLU A 15 -29.11 4.78 6.76
N ARG A 16 -29.85 5.81 6.33
CA ARG A 16 -29.28 7.06 5.83
C ARG A 16 -28.31 7.69 6.85
N ARG A 17 -28.72 7.78 8.12
CA ARG A 17 -27.86 8.33 9.19
C ARG A 17 -26.58 7.51 9.39
N ARG A 18 -26.65 6.18 9.23
CA ARG A 18 -25.46 5.31 9.30
C ARG A 18 -24.53 5.55 8.11
N GLU A 19 -25.05 5.64 6.90
CA GLU A 19 -24.25 5.93 5.71
C GLU A 19 -23.58 7.30 5.79
N GLU A 20 -24.32 8.33 6.21
CA GLU A 20 -23.78 9.68 6.46
C GLU A 20 -22.69 9.67 7.53
N ALA A 21 -22.89 8.93 8.63
CA ALA A 21 -21.88 8.80 9.69
C ALA A 21 -20.62 8.08 9.20
N LEU A 22 -20.75 7.04 8.38
CA LEU A 22 -19.61 6.35 7.76
C LEU A 22 -18.87 7.27 6.80
N LEU A 23 -19.58 8.04 5.98
CA LEU A 23 -19.00 9.01 5.07
C LEU A 23 -18.24 10.11 5.83
N GLN A 24 -18.81 10.61 6.93
CA GLN A 24 -18.15 11.59 7.77
C GLN A 24 -16.91 11.01 8.45
N ALA A 25 -16.98 9.78 8.96
CA ALA A 25 -15.82 9.09 9.49
C ALA A 25 -14.71 8.88 8.45
N ASP A 26 -15.05 8.61 7.18
CA ASP A 26 -14.08 8.53 6.08
C ASP A 26 -13.39 9.88 5.85
N ARG A 27 -14.16 10.99 5.86
CA ARG A 27 -13.62 12.36 5.76
C ARG A 27 -12.70 12.71 6.93
N ASP A 28 -13.15 12.44 8.15
CA ASP A 28 -12.38 12.76 9.36
C ASP A 28 -11.04 11.99 9.38
N LYS A 29 -11.04 10.72 8.91
CA LYS A 29 -9.81 9.94 8.73
C LYS A 29 -8.89 10.53 7.67
N ALA A 30 -9.43 10.96 6.52
CA ALA A 30 -8.65 11.59 5.46
C ALA A 30 -8.00 12.89 5.95
N ALA A 31 -8.76 13.77 6.60
CA ALA A 31 -8.28 15.00 7.21
C ALA A 31 -7.22 14.73 8.29
N GLY A 32 -7.43 13.69 9.11
CA GLY A 32 -6.47 13.23 10.12
C GLY A 32 -5.13 12.84 9.50
N LYS A 33 -5.14 11.97 8.46
CA LYS A 33 -3.93 11.57 7.73
C LYS A 33 -3.23 12.76 7.07
N ALA A 34 -3.99 13.67 6.47
CA ALA A 34 -3.46 14.88 5.84
C ALA A 34 -2.75 15.77 6.87
N ARG A 35 -3.35 15.97 8.06
CA ARG A 35 -2.74 16.71 9.16
C ARG A 35 -1.46 16.04 9.66
N GLU A 36 -1.48 14.73 9.90
CA GLU A 36 -0.30 13.97 10.33
C GLU A 36 0.84 14.08 9.32
N LEU A 37 0.54 14.00 8.02
CA LEU A 37 1.53 14.18 6.96
C LEU A 37 2.13 15.60 6.97
N ARG A 38 1.30 16.62 7.19
CA ARG A 38 1.75 18.01 7.27
C ARG A 38 2.68 18.24 8.46
N GLU A 39 2.30 17.76 9.63
CA GLU A 39 3.05 17.92 10.88
C GLU A 39 4.34 17.07 10.89
N GLY A 40 4.28 15.87 10.30
CA GLY A 40 5.39 14.93 10.24
C GLY A 40 6.32 15.09 9.04
N TYR A 41 6.04 16.00 8.09
CA TYR A 41 6.72 16.07 6.80
C TYR A 41 8.26 16.09 6.90
N ASP A 42 8.81 16.97 7.74
CA ASP A 42 10.26 17.11 7.91
C ASP A 42 10.86 15.89 8.62
N ALA A 43 10.16 15.33 9.60
CA ALA A 43 10.61 14.14 10.33
C ALA A 43 10.66 12.90 9.42
N LEU A 44 9.68 12.76 8.51
CA LEU A 44 9.63 11.67 7.53
C LEU A 44 10.86 11.72 6.60
N ARG A 45 11.27 12.93 6.19
CA ARG A 45 12.43 13.19 5.30
C ARG A 45 13.77 13.20 6.02
N ALA A 46 13.79 13.37 7.34
CA ALA A 46 15.03 13.45 8.10
C ALA A 46 15.95 12.23 7.86
N GLY A 47 17.22 12.48 7.56
CA GLY A 47 18.23 11.46 7.27
C GLY A 47 18.14 10.84 5.86
N GLY A 48 17.23 11.31 5.01
CA GLY A 48 17.13 10.89 3.62
C GLY A 48 17.97 11.75 2.67
N GLY A 49 18.29 11.18 1.50
CA GLY A 49 18.95 11.88 0.40
C GLY A 49 17.99 12.21 -0.73
N ASP A 50 18.33 13.20 -1.57
CA ASP A 50 17.50 13.57 -2.73
C ASP A 50 17.92 12.75 -3.99
N VAL A 51 18.96 13.19 -4.71
CA VAL A 51 19.37 12.57 -6.00
C VAL A 51 20.50 11.56 -5.83
N ASP A 52 21.54 11.91 -5.05
CA ASP A 52 22.66 11.03 -4.73
C ASP A 52 22.72 10.95 -3.21
N GLY A 53 22.12 9.89 -2.65
CA GLY A 53 21.85 9.82 -1.23
C GLY A 53 23.08 9.44 -0.42
N LYS A 54 23.12 8.19 0.07
CA LYS A 54 24.36 7.68 0.66
C LYS A 54 25.36 7.53 -0.49
N LYS A 55 26.32 8.46 -0.54
CA LYS A 55 27.25 8.64 -1.67
C LYS A 55 27.78 7.31 -2.19
N GLY A 56 27.54 7.05 -3.47
CA GLY A 56 28.02 5.85 -4.17
C GLY A 56 27.29 4.56 -3.83
N VAL A 57 26.29 4.56 -2.95
CA VAL A 57 25.48 3.38 -2.60
C VAL A 57 24.16 3.35 -3.35
N TRP A 58 23.47 4.49 -3.44
CA TRP A 58 22.25 4.58 -4.22
C TRP A 58 22.07 5.99 -4.76
N LYS A 59 21.44 6.07 -5.93
CA LYS A 59 21.11 7.32 -6.61
C LYS A 59 19.77 7.19 -7.33
N VAL A 60 19.17 8.31 -7.63
CA VAL A 60 18.04 8.40 -8.54
C VAL A 60 18.56 8.81 -9.92
N ASP A 61 18.14 8.09 -10.96
CA ASP A 61 18.47 8.46 -12.33
C ASP A 61 17.59 9.64 -12.78
N GLY A 62 18.22 10.77 -13.14
CA GLY A 62 17.56 11.99 -13.56
C GLY A 62 17.46 13.06 -12.47
N THR A 63 16.25 13.56 -12.22
CA THR A 63 15.98 14.67 -11.28
C THR A 63 15.38 14.18 -9.96
N VAL A 64 15.30 15.08 -8.97
CA VAL A 64 14.69 14.82 -7.66
C VAL A 64 13.35 14.06 -7.79
N ALA A 65 13.19 12.99 -7.01
CA ALA A 65 11.94 12.23 -6.96
C ALA A 65 10.79 13.14 -6.53
N MET A 66 9.68 13.14 -7.27
CA MET A 66 8.51 13.96 -6.96
C MET A 66 7.33 13.09 -6.54
N ALA A 67 6.51 13.59 -5.63
CA ALA A 67 5.30 12.91 -5.21
C ALA A 67 4.35 12.69 -6.42
N GLY A 68 3.85 11.46 -6.58
CA GLY A 68 2.99 11.07 -7.71
C GLY A 68 3.72 10.81 -9.03
N SER A 69 5.06 10.87 -9.04
CA SER A 69 5.87 10.58 -10.24
C SER A 69 6.43 9.15 -10.24
N THR A 70 6.87 8.67 -11.40
CA THR A 70 7.72 7.48 -11.48
C THR A 70 9.18 7.88 -11.46
N VAL A 71 9.98 7.19 -10.65
CA VAL A 71 11.42 7.46 -10.48
C VAL A 71 12.23 6.18 -10.64
N THR A 72 13.37 6.27 -11.32
CA THR A 72 14.30 5.14 -11.44
C THR A 72 15.28 5.18 -10.28
N LEU A 73 15.13 4.27 -9.32
CA LEU A 73 16.09 4.10 -8.23
C LEU A 73 17.20 3.17 -8.68
N ALA A 74 18.45 3.59 -8.54
CA ALA A 74 19.65 2.80 -8.80
C ALA A 74 20.42 2.54 -7.50
N TYR A 75 20.89 1.32 -7.32
CA TYR A 75 21.60 0.83 -6.15
C TYR A 75 22.92 0.19 -6.60
N ASN A 76 24.03 0.62 -6.02
CA ASN A 76 25.35 0.10 -6.29
C ASN A 76 25.70 -1.00 -5.30
N ARG A 77 25.64 -2.26 -5.75
CA ARG A 77 25.91 -3.43 -4.91
C ARG A 77 27.36 -3.47 -4.41
N LYS A 78 28.31 -2.95 -5.19
CA LYS A 78 29.75 -3.04 -4.87
C LYS A 78 30.17 -2.16 -3.68
N ASN A 79 29.40 -1.12 -3.39
CA ASN A 79 29.64 -0.21 -2.26
C ASN A 79 28.87 -0.59 -0.99
N THR A 80 28.40 -1.83 -0.86
CA THR A 80 27.60 -2.28 0.28
C THR A 80 28.05 -3.62 0.86
N CYS A 81 27.33 -4.09 1.89
CA CYS A 81 27.54 -5.41 2.49
C CYS A 81 27.29 -6.57 1.51
N LEU A 82 26.63 -6.32 0.37
CA LEU A 82 26.37 -7.33 -0.66
C LEU A 82 27.52 -7.48 -1.65
N SER A 83 28.58 -6.68 -1.56
CA SER A 83 29.71 -6.61 -2.50
C SER A 83 30.43 -7.93 -2.74
N ASN A 84 30.55 -8.76 -1.69
CA ASN A 84 31.25 -10.05 -1.71
C ASN A 84 30.38 -11.21 -2.20
N LEU A 85 29.08 -10.99 -2.40
CA LEU A 85 28.18 -12.02 -2.92
C LEU A 85 28.42 -12.23 -4.42
N GLN A 86 28.37 -13.48 -4.86
CA GLN A 86 28.57 -13.83 -6.26
C GLN A 86 27.20 -14.08 -6.90
N LEU A 87 26.78 -13.14 -7.75
CA LEU A 87 25.48 -13.19 -8.41
C LEU A 87 25.62 -13.91 -9.75
N PRO A 88 24.76 -14.91 -10.04
CA PRO A 88 24.75 -15.55 -11.35
C PRO A 88 24.32 -14.56 -12.45
N ALA A 89 24.70 -14.87 -13.70
CA ALA A 89 24.24 -14.10 -14.84
C ALA A 89 22.70 -14.14 -14.92
N GLY A 90 22.06 -12.97 -15.06
CA GLY A 90 20.61 -12.86 -15.09
C GLY A 90 19.92 -12.81 -13.73
N ALA A 91 20.67 -12.83 -12.62
CA ALA A 91 20.15 -12.57 -11.28
C ALA A 91 19.38 -11.24 -11.21
N ALA A 92 18.48 -11.13 -10.23
CA ALA A 92 17.81 -9.89 -9.86
C ALA A 92 17.91 -9.70 -8.36
N LEU A 93 18.37 -8.53 -7.91
CA LEU A 93 18.22 -8.17 -6.51
C LEU A 93 16.74 -7.87 -6.25
N THR A 94 16.26 -8.13 -5.05
CA THR A 94 14.92 -7.71 -4.68
C THR A 94 14.98 -6.47 -3.79
N LEU A 95 14.25 -5.44 -4.20
CA LEU A 95 14.06 -4.19 -3.48
C LEU A 95 12.71 -4.24 -2.78
N ARG A 96 12.71 -4.09 -1.47
CA ARG A 96 11.49 -3.85 -0.71
C ARG A 96 11.46 -2.39 -0.33
N TRP A 97 10.39 -1.72 -0.67
CA TRP A 97 10.25 -0.30 -0.36
C TRP A 97 8.84 0.02 0.10
N GLY A 98 8.69 1.08 0.86
CA GLY A 98 7.42 1.70 1.22
C GLY A 98 7.63 3.20 1.34
N TYR A 99 6.58 3.95 1.67
CA TYR A 99 6.69 5.39 1.85
C TYR A 99 6.31 5.81 3.27
N ASN A 100 6.75 6.99 3.69
CA ASN A 100 6.41 7.61 4.98
C ASN A 100 6.50 6.65 6.19
N GLY A 101 7.61 5.92 6.32
CA GLY A 101 7.79 4.93 7.38
C GLY A 101 7.15 3.58 7.08
N TRP A 102 7.41 3.02 5.88
CA TRP A 102 6.95 1.68 5.45
C TRP A 102 5.44 1.52 5.22
N GLN A 103 4.73 2.60 4.91
CA GLN A 103 3.35 2.51 4.41
C GLN A 103 3.32 1.81 3.04
N SER A 104 2.29 0.99 2.85
CA SER A 104 2.01 0.19 1.65
C SER A 104 3.27 -0.43 1.02
N PRO A 105 3.94 -1.36 1.73
CA PRO A 105 5.20 -1.91 1.27
C PRO A 105 5.01 -2.71 -0.03
N VAL A 106 5.89 -2.46 -0.99
CA VAL A 106 5.94 -3.12 -2.31
C VAL A 106 7.28 -3.81 -2.48
N VAL A 107 7.27 -4.93 -3.18
CA VAL A 107 8.46 -5.69 -3.54
C VAL A 107 8.64 -5.62 -5.05
N VAL A 108 9.82 -5.17 -5.49
CA VAL A 108 10.17 -5.07 -6.90
C VAL A 108 11.55 -5.69 -7.15
N GLU A 109 11.81 -6.08 -8.40
CA GLU A 109 13.10 -6.61 -8.80
C GLU A 109 13.99 -5.51 -9.36
N LEU A 110 15.20 -5.37 -8.84
CA LEU A 110 16.24 -4.56 -9.45
C LEU A 110 16.96 -5.39 -10.51
N ARG A 111 17.17 -4.78 -11.68
CA ARG A 111 17.93 -5.37 -12.79
C ARG A 111 19.22 -4.61 -13.00
N ARG A 112 20.29 -5.34 -13.34
CA ARG A 112 21.61 -4.73 -13.58
C ARG A 112 21.54 -3.76 -14.77
N LYS A 113 22.00 -2.52 -14.58
CA LYS A 113 22.09 -1.49 -15.62
C LYS A 113 23.55 -1.09 -15.85
N LYS A 114 24.22 -1.82 -16.76
CA LYS A 114 25.62 -1.53 -17.15
C LYS A 114 25.84 -0.12 -17.68
N SER A 115 24.82 0.53 -18.23
CA SER A 115 24.90 1.91 -18.72
C SER A 115 25.13 2.94 -17.63
N LEU A 116 24.90 2.58 -16.35
CA LEU A 116 25.13 3.46 -15.21
C LEU A 116 26.50 3.24 -14.56
N ASP A 117 27.21 2.17 -14.93
CA ASP A 117 28.55 1.84 -14.43
C ASP A 117 29.54 2.85 -15.03
N SER A 118 30.16 3.69 -14.20
CA SER A 118 31.18 4.65 -14.66
C SER A 118 32.59 4.04 -14.72
N ASP A 119 32.83 2.99 -13.93
CA ASP A 119 34.03 2.17 -13.95
C ASP A 119 33.74 0.71 -13.48
N GLU A 120 34.75 -0.16 -13.54
CA GLU A 120 34.65 -1.58 -13.14
C GLU A 120 34.45 -1.80 -11.63
N THR A 121 34.53 -0.74 -10.83
CA THR A 121 34.29 -0.79 -9.38
C THR A 121 32.83 -0.51 -9.03
N GLU A 122 32.04 -0.04 -9.99
CA GLU A 122 30.61 0.19 -9.84
C GLU A 122 29.78 -0.94 -10.44
N GLU A 123 28.71 -1.31 -9.73
CA GLU A 123 27.75 -2.28 -10.25
C GLU A 123 26.33 -1.83 -9.89
N TRP A 124 25.72 -1.09 -10.82
CA TRP A 124 24.41 -0.48 -10.61
C TRP A 124 23.26 -1.42 -10.99
N TRP A 125 22.29 -1.48 -10.09
CA TRP A 125 21.05 -2.25 -10.20
C TRP A 125 19.87 -1.29 -10.04
N ALA A 126 18.92 -1.29 -10.98
CA ALA A 126 17.86 -0.29 -10.99
C ALA A 126 16.46 -0.88 -11.19
N ALA A 127 15.46 -0.15 -10.69
CA ALA A 127 14.05 -0.38 -10.91
C ALA A 127 13.28 0.94 -10.91
N ASP A 128 12.14 0.94 -11.60
CA ASP A 128 11.24 2.08 -11.65
C ASP A 128 10.24 1.96 -10.50
N LEU A 129 10.13 3.03 -9.70
CA LEU A 129 9.24 3.12 -8.55
C LEU A 129 8.14 4.14 -8.85
N ALA A 130 6.89 3.70 -8.80
CA ALA A 130 5.73 4.59 -8.87
C ALA A 130 5.51 5.23 -7.50
N VAL A 131 6.07 6.42 -7.28
CA VAL A 131 6.02 7.12 -5.99
C VAL A 131 4.60 7.63 -5.73
N PRO A 132 3.95 7.26 -4.61
CA PRO A 132 2.61 7.72 -4.29
C PRO A 132 2.51 9.25 -4.19
N ALA A 133 1.34 9.80 -4.50
CA ALA A 133 1.08 11.25 -4.40
C ALA A 133 1.22 11.77 -2.97
N ALA A 134 0.99 10.93 -1.97
CA ALA A 134 1.12 11.23 -0.53
C ALA A 134 2.53 10.99 0.05
N ALA A 135 3.52 10.62 -0.77
CA ALA A 135 4.86 10.32 -0.28
C ALA A 135 5.67 11.59 -0.01
N ALA A 136 6.17 11.72 1.22
CA ALA A 136 7.21 12.67 1.61
C ALA A 136 8.60 12.04 1.58
N ALA A 137 8.68 10.73 1.84
CA ALA A 137 9.91 9.95 1.74
C ALA A 137 9.60 8.51 1.31
N VAL A 138 10.57 7.87 0.66
CA VAL A 138 10.59 6.44 0.33
C VAL A 138 11.63 5.75 1.22
N ASN A 139 11.20 4.75 1.96
CA ASN A 139 12.05 3.86 2.76
C ASN A 139 12.29 2.58 1.98
N PHE A 140 13.52 2.09 1.91
CA PHE A 140 13.79 0.85 1.19
C PHE A 140 14.96 0.04 1.76
N VAL A 141 14.93 -1.26 1.46
CA VAL A 141 16.00 -2.23 1.72
C VAL A 141 16.19 -3.10 0.48
N VAL A 142 17.41 -3.59 0.31
CA VAL A 142 17.76 -4.49 -0.79
C VAL A 142 18.09 -5.87 -0.22
N ASN A 143 17.68 -6.93 -0.91
CA ASN A 143 18.02 -8.29 -0.54
C ASN A 143 18.46 -9.14 -1.73
N TRP A 144 19.28 -10.14 -1.42
CA TRP A 144 19.62 -11.25 -2.31
C TRP A 144 19.64 -12.54 -1.48
N GLU A 145 18.76 -13.50 -1.81
CA GLU A 145 18.71 -14.84 -1.19
C GLU A 145 18.90 -14.87 0.35
N GLY A 146 18.17 -14.00 1.07
CA GLY A 146 18.22 -13.94 2.53
C GLY A 146 19.33 -13.04 3.11
N HIS A 147 20.23 -12.51 2.29
CA HIS A 147 21.17 -11.46 2.66
C HIS A 147 20.52 -10.09 2.46
N TYR A 148 20.36 -9.34 3.55
CA TYR A 148 19.77 -8.01 3.55
C TYR A 148 20.83 -6.93 3.65
N ASP A 149 20.66 -5.90 2.83
CA ASP A 149 21.22 -4.58 3.06
C ASP A 149 20.10 -3.63 3.49
N ASN A 150 20.06 -3.37 4.78
CA ASN A 150 19.16 -2.41 5.42
C ASN A 150 19.93 -1.24 6.03
N ASN A 151 21.08 -0.88 5.46
CA ASN A 151 21.88 0.28 5.90
C ASN A 151 22.16 0.26 7.40
N ASP A 152 22.72 -0.85 7.91
CA ASP A 152 23.03 -1.03 9.33
C ASP A 152 21.80 -0.83 10.26
N ARG A 153 20.64 -1.34 9.83
CA ARG A 153 19.32 -1.21 10.50
C ARG A 153 18.70 0.18 10.47
N ALA A 154 19.26 1.13 9.72
CA ALA A 154 18.70 2.47 9.56
C ALA A 154 17.72 2.58 8.37
N ASP A 155 17.68 1.55 7.51
CA ASP A 155 17.06 1.57 6.18
C ASP A 155 17.69 2.63 5.27
N TYR A 156 17.48 2.50 3.96
CA TYR A 156 17.76 3.60 3.04
C TYR A 156 16.54 4.49 2.92
N LYS A 157 16.77 5.79 2.75
CA LYS A 157 15.72 6.78 2.68
C LYS A 157 15.95 7.77 1.54
N LEU A 158 15.01 7.77 0.60
CA LEU A 158 14.91 8.73 -0.50
C LEU A 158 13.89 9.81 -0.14
N ASN A 159 14.31 11.06 -0.17
CA ASN A 159 13.44 12.21 -0.02
C ASN A 159 12.59 12.39 -1.28
N VAL A 160 11.31 12.68 -1.08
CA VAL A 160 10.39 13.00 -2.15
C VAL A 160 10.08 14.49 -2.08
N ALA A 161 10.29 15.19 -3.19
CA ALA A 161 9.95 16.58 -3.33
C ALA A 161 8.45 16.77 -3.59
N LEU A 162 7.96 17.95 -3.18
CA LEU A 162 6.62 18.40 -3.50
C LEU A 162 6.45 18.52 -5.03
N PRO A 163 5.21 18.35 -5.53
CA PRO A 163 4.89 18.67 -6.92
C PRO A 163 5.31 20.12 -7.26
N LYS A 164 5.81 20.32 -8.48
CA LYS A 164 6.32 21.63 -8.94
C LYS A 164 5.31 22.75 -8.68
N GLY A 165 5.77 23.81 -8.04
CA GLY A 165 4.97 25.02 -7.78
C GLY A 165 3.95 24.89 -6.65
N ARG A 166 3.93 23.80 -5.88
CA ARG A 166 3.07 23.66 -4.69
C ARG A 166 3.83 23.91 -3.40
N SER A 167 3.17 24.55 -2.46
CA SER A 167 3.59 24.58 -1.05
C SER A 167 3.11 23.33 -0.32
N LEU A 168 3.73 23.02 0.83
CA LEU A 168 3.31 21.89 1.69
C LEU A 168 1.82 21.98 2.04
N ALA A 169 1.33 23.17 2.40
CA ALA A 169 -0.08 23.40 2.73
C ALA A 169 -1.00 23.05 1.54
N SER A 170 -0.72 23.62 0.36
CA SER A 170 -1.52 23.39 -0.86
C SER A 170 -1.46 21.96 -1.38
N TRP A 171 -0.34 21.26 -1.18
CA TRP A 171 -0.21 19.86 -1.55
C TRP A 171 -1.05 18.97 -0.62
N VAL A 172 -0.96 19.18 0.69
CA VAL A 172 -1.74 18.43 1.69
C VAL A 172 -3.25 18.65 1.52
N GLU A 173 -3.69 19.89 1.26
CA GLU A 173 -5.10 20.18 0.98
C GLU A 173 -5.61 19.44 -0.27
N GLY A 174 -4.78 19.36 -1.32
CA GLY A 174 -5.12 18.57 -2.50
C GLY A 174 -5.17 17.05 -2.24
N LEU A 175 -4.31 16.55 -1.35
CA LEU A 175 -4.26 15.13 -0.99
C LEU A 175 -5.45 14.67 -0.15
N GLU A 176 -6.09 15.54 0.62
CA GLU A 176 -7.20 15.16 1.48
C GLU A 176 -8.35 14.51 0.68
N ALA A 177 -8.66 15.06 -0.50
CA ALA A 177 -9.66 14.50 -1.40
C ALA A 177 -9.24 13.12 -1.95
N GLU A 178 -7.97 12.97 -2.36
CA GLU A 178 -7.45 11.68 -2.85
C GLU A 178 -7.44 10.61 -1.75
N LEU A 179 -7.02 10.98 -0.53
CA LEU A 179 -7.04 10.09 0.64
C LEU A 179 -8.48 9.70 1.01
N PHE A 180 -9.43 10.62 0.91
CA PHE A 180 -10.84 10.34 1.12
C PHE A 180 -11.35 9.30 0.12
N GLU A 181 -11.11 9.49 -1.18
CA GLU A 181 -11.53 8.53 -2.21
C GLU A 181 -10.90 7.15 -2.01
N GLU A 182 -9.62 7.08 -1.64
CA GLU A 182 -8.94 5.82 -1.32
C GLU A 182 -9.58 5.12 -0.11
N ILE A 183 -9.79 5.84 0.99
CA ILE A 183 -10.40 5.29 2.22
C ILE A 183 -11.83 4.82 1.93
N HIS A 184 -12.60 5.65 1.22
CA HIS A 184 -13.98 5.40 0.89
C HIS A 184 -14.13 4.18 -0.02
N SER A 185 -13.36 4.13 -1.12
CA SER A 185 -13.37 3.00 -2.05
C SER A 185 -12.92 1.69 -1.40
N THR A 186 -11.90 1.74 -0.53
CA THR A 186 -11.44 0.57 0.22
C THR A 186 -12.53 0.04 1.16
N ARG A 187 -13.27 0.95 1.84
CA ARG A 187 -14.39 0.54 2.70
C ARG A 187 -15.50 -0.10 1.87
N LEU A 188 -15.90 0.50 0.77
CA LEU A 188 -16.93 -0.05 -0.11
C LEU A 188 -16.53 -1.44 -0.66
N ALA A 189 -15.27 -1.62 -1.04
CA ALA A 189 -14.75 -2.91 -1.48
C ALA A 189 -14.79 -3.96 -0.36
N ALA A 190 -14.40 -3.59 0.86
CA ALA A 190 -14.45 -4.47 2.03
C ALA A 190 -15.89 -4.87 2.41
N GLU A 191 -16.83 -3.92 2.34
CA GLU A 191 -18.25 -4.18 2.56
C GLU A 191 -18.84 -5.11 1.50
N ALA A 192 -18.50 -4.90 0.22
CA ALA A 192 -18.93 -5.76 -0.88
C ALA A 192 -18.38 -7.18 -0.71
N GLU A 193 -17.10 -7.32 -0.35
CA GLU A 193 -16.49 -8.62 -0.10
C GLU A 193 -17.11 -9.33 1.11
N ALA A 194 -17.39 -8.59 2.20
CA ALA A 194 -18.07 -9.13 3.37
C ALA A 194 -19.47 -9.66 3.03
N LYS A 195 -20.25 -8.88 2.25
CA LYS A 195 -21.57 -9.30 1.75
C LYS A 195 -21.47 -10.56 0.91
N ALA A 196 -20.54 -10.62 -0.06
CA ALA A 196 -20.34 -11.80 -0.90
C ALA A 196 -19.97 -13.06 -0.07
N ARG A 197 -19.07 -12.91 0.91
CA ARG A 197 -18.69 -14.01 1.83
C ARG A 197 -19.87 -14.47 2.68
N GLU A 198 -20.74 -13.57 3.13
CA GLU A 198 -21.93 -13.92 3.89
C GLU A 198 -22.96 -14.67 3.04
N GLU A 199 -23.21 -14.20 1.82
CA GLU A 199 -24.11 -14.86 0.87
C GLU A 199 -23.65 -16.28 0.53
N GLU A 200 -22.34 -16.45 0.29
CA GLU A 200 -21.76 -17.76 0.05
C GLU A 200 -21.93 -18.70 1.26
N ARG A 201 -21.68 -18.20 2.47
CA ARG A 201 -21.89 -18.95 3.72
C ARG A 201 -23.37 -19.31 3.90
N ARG A 202 -24.28 -18.38 3.60
CA ARG A 202 -25.73 -18.61 3.68
C ARG A 202 -26.16 -19.69 2.70
N ARG A 203 -25.67 -19.66 1.46
CA ARG A 203 -25.94 -20.69 0.45
C ARG A 203 -25.46 -22.07 0.90
N LYS A 204 -24.20 -22.19 1.34
CA LYS A 204 -23.64 -23.45 1.84
C LYS A 204 -24.41 -23.99 3.05
N ARG A 205 -24.85 -23.11 3.96
CA ARG A 205 -25.69 -23.50 5.12
C ARG A 205 -27.07 -23.98 4.69
N ALA A 206 -27.68 -23.35 3.69
CA ALA A 206 -28.97 -23.79 3.14
C ALA A 206 -28.87 -25.16 2.48
N GLU A 207 -27.84 -25.37 1.64
CA GLU A 207 -27.54 -26.66 1.01
C GLU A 207 -27.32 -27.77 2.06
N ALA A 208 -26.53 -27.50 3.10
CA ALA A 208 -26.30 -28.47 4.18
C ALA A 208 -27.59 -28.79 4.95
N ARG A 209 -28.45 -27.80 5.21
CA ARG A 209 -29.76 -28.00 5.85
C ARG A 209 -30.67 -28.87 5.01
N GLU A 210 -30.72 -28.66 3.69
CA GLU A 210 -31.49 -29.49 2.77
C GLU A 210 -31.01 -30.95 2.77
N VAL A 211 -29.68 -31.19 2.78
CA VAL A 211 -29.13 -32.55 2.88
C VAL A 211 -29.56 -33.23 4.18
N VAL A 212 -29.49 -32.53 5.33
CA VAL A 212 -29.93 -33.07 6.62
C VAL A 212 -31.43 -33.40 6.60
N LEU A 213 -32.27 -32.48 6.14
CA LEU A 213 -33.72 -32.69 6.00
C LEU A 213 -34.03 -33.88 5.09
N ALA A 214 -33.28 -34.07 4.00
CA ALA A 214 -33.46 -35.21 3.10
C ALA A 214 -33.14 -36.55 3.78
N VAL A 215 -32.07 -36.61 4.59
CA VAL A 215 -31.72 -37.80 5.38
C VAL A 215 -32.80 -38.10 6.43
N GLU A 216 -33.29 -37.08 7.13
CA GLU A 216 -34.38 -37.22 8.10
C GLU A 216 -35.67 -37.76 7.45
N ARG A 217 -36.07 -37.19 6.30
CA ARG A 217 -37.22 -37.66 5.51
C ARG A 217 -37.06 -39.14 5.11
N ARG A 218 -35.84 -39.60 4.81
CA ARG A 218 -35.56 -41.00 4.47
C ARG A 218 -35.67 -41.91 5.69
N LYS A 219 -35.18 -41.48 6.86
CA LYS A 219 -35.30 -42.24 8.12
C LYS A 219 -36.75 -42.44 8.54
N VAL A 220 -37.55 -41.37 8.56
CA VAL A 220 -38.99 -41.44 8.93
C VAL A 220 -39.75 -42.40 8.02
N ARG A 221 -39.44 -42.40 6.72
CA ARG A 221 -40.08 -43.31 5.76
C ARG A 221 -39.80 -44.78 6.03
N HIS A 222 -38.64 -45.12 6.58
CA HIS A 222 -38.27 -46.52 6.86
C HIS A 222 -38.88 -47.06 8.15
N VAL A 223 -39.29 -46.19 9.08
CA VAL A 223 -39.89 -46.58 10.37
C VAL A 223 -41.41 -46.83 10.26
N LEU A 224 -42.04 -46.37 9.17
CA LEU A 224 -43.47 -46.50 8.92
C LEU A 224 -43.87 -47.71 8.08
N TYR A 225 -42.92 -48.60 7.75
CA TYR A 225 -43.12 -49.90 7.10
C TYR A 225 -42.51 -51.00 7.96
#